data_AF-A0A1S1P4C1-F1
#
_entry.id   AF-A0A1S1P4C1-F1
#
_cell.length_a   1.000
_cell.length_b   1.000
_cell.length_c   1.000
_cell.angle_alpha   90.00
_cell.angle_beta   90.00
_cell.angle_gamma   90.00
#
_symmetry.space_group_name_H-M   'P 1'
#
loop_
_entity.id
_entity.type
_entity.pdbx_description
1 polymer ?
#
loop_
_entity_poly.entity_id
_entity_poly.type
_entity_poly.pdbx_seq_one_letter_code
_entity_poly.pdbx_strand_id
1 'polypeptide(L)' 'MSETTKQPTDETKPKGFQQDGKGDKSLAENQKDHKDERLDEALEETFPSSDPVSVKITK' A
#
# COMPACT_ATOMS: atom_id res chain seq x y z
N MET A 1 25.65 15.98 -17.33
CA MET A 1 25.61 14.50 -17.19
C MET A 1 24.65 14.19 -16.07
N SER A 2 23.47 13.67 -16.39
CA SER A 2 22.38 13.39 -15.44
C SER A 2 22.69 12.12 -14.63
N GLU A 3 22.81 12.26 -13.31
CA GLU A 3 22.97 11.14 -12.39
C GLU A 3 21.69 10.28 -12.40
N THR A 4 21.83 9.02 -12.78
CA THR A 4 20.77 8.01 -12.71
C THR A 4 20.80 7.38 -11.32
N THR A 5 19.86 7.73 -10.46
CA THR A 5 19.65 7.07 -9.17
C THR A 5 19.20 5.62 -9.41
N LYS A 6 20.09 4.66 -9.20
CA LYS A 6 19.78 3.23 -9.19
C LYS A 6 19.06 2.89 -7.88
N GLN A 7 17.87 2.30 -7.97
CA GLN A 7 17.20 1.69 -6.82
C GLN A 7 18.07 0.55 -6.26
N PRO A 8 18.22 0.44 -4.92
CA PRO A 8 18.87 -0.70 -4.32
C PRO A 8 17.97 -1.93 -4.44
N THR A 9 18.49 -3.00 -5.03
CA THR A 9 17.88 -4.33 -5.04
C THR A 9 17.99 -4.93 -3.64
N ASP A 10 16.86 -4.94 -2.92
CA ASP A 10 16.74 -5.55 -1.59
C ASP A 10 16.58 -7.07 -1.74
N GLU A 11 17.72 -7.78 -1.74
CA GLU A 11 17.80 -9.25 -1.92
C GLU A 11 17.63 -10.04 -0.61
N THR A 12 17.04 -9.47 0.44
CA THR A 12 16.92 -10.15 1.76
C THR A 12 15.51 -10.20 2.31
N LYS A 13 14.49 -10.36 1.44
CA LYS A 13 13.14 -10.72 1.89
C LYS A 13 13.04 -12.24 2.04
N PRO A 14 12.82 -12.81 3.25
CA PRO A 14 12.47 -14.22 3.34
C PRO A 14 11.22 -14.44 2.48
N LYS A 15 11.23 -15.50 1.68
CA LYS A 15 10.09 -15.91 0.85
C LYS A 15 8.99 -16.45 1.77
N GLY A 16 8.37 -15.55 2.55
CA GLY A 16 7.08 -15.78 3.16
C GLY A 16 6.09 -16.16 2.08
N PHE A 17 5.01 -16.84 2.46
CA PHE A 17 3.98 -17.38 1.57
C PHE A 17 3.55 -16.36 0.49
N GLN A 18 4.26 -16.37 -0.63
CA GLN A 18 3.94 -15.58 -1.81
C GLN A 18 2.98 -16.46 -2.57
N GLN A 19 1.69 -16.31 -2.25
CA GLN A 19 0.63 -16.81 -3.12
C GLN A 19 0.80 -16.08 -4.45
N ASP A 20 1.40 -16.76 -5.42
CA ASP A 20 1.49 -16.29 -6.78
C ASP A 20 0.06 -16.06 -7.25
N GLY A 21 -0.35 -14.79 -7.28
CA GLY A 21 -1.72 -14.31 -7.53
C GLY A 21 -2.25 -14.59 -8.95
N LYS A 22 -1.92 -15.76 -9.51
CA LYS A 22 -2.47 -16.29 -10.75
C LYS A 22 -3.92 -16.74 -10.56
N GLY A 23 -4.30 -17.18 -9.36
CA GLY A 23 -5.68 -17.62 -9.07
C GLY A 23 -6.68 -16.47 -8.93
N ASP A 24 -6.25 -15.32 -8.44
CA ASP A 24 -7.14 -14.23 -8.06
C ASP A 24 -7.56 -13.36 -9.26
N LYS A 25 -6.81 -13.39 -10.36
CA LYS A 25 -7.04 -12.55 -11.55
C LYS A 25 -8.28 -12.94 -12.35
N SER A 26 -8.81 -14.15 -12.16
CA SER A 26 -10.02 -14.63 -12.83
C SER A 26 -11.30 -14.22 -12.11
N LEU A 27 -11.21 -13.72 -10.87
CA LEU A 27 -12.37 -13.25 -10.12
C LEU A 27 -12.78 -11.87 -10.61
N ALA A 28 -14.08 -11.69 -10.91
CA ALA A 28 -14.63 -10.41 -11.35
C ALA A 28 -14.42 -9.30 -10.31
N GLU A 29 -14.40 -9.66 -9.03
CA GLU A 29 -14.15 -8.77 -7.89
C GLU A 29 -12.72 -8.22 -7.85
N ASN A 30 -11.81 -8.88 -8.56
CA ASN A 30 -10.40 -8.54 -8.64
C ASN A 30 -10.04 -7.81 -9.94
N GLN A 31 -11.04 -7.38 -10.71
CA GLN A 31 -10.84 -6.41 -11.78
C GLN A 31 -10.26 -5.12 -11.21
N LYS A 32 -9.54 -4.37 -12.05
CA LYS A 32 -8.81 -3.17 -11.61
C LYS A 32 -9.74 -2.15 -10.98
N ASP A 33 -10.85 -1.85 -11.64
CA ASP A 33 -11.78 -0.81 -11.20
C ASP A 33 -12.35 -1.12 -9.79
N HIS A 34 -12.79 -2.36 -9.54
CA HIS A 34 -13.26 -2.77 -8.21
C HIS A 34 -12.17 -2.80 -7.14
N LYS A 35 -10.92 -3.06 -7.52
CA LYS A 35 -9.79 -2.98 -6.59
C LYS A 35 -9.48 -1.55 -6.22
N ASP A 36 -9.48 -0.66 -7.21
CA ASP A 36 -9.17 0.75 -7.04
C ASP A 36 -10.24 1.41 -6.15
N GLU A 37 -11.53 1.16 -6.40
CA GLU A 37 -12.64 1.61 -5.55
C GLU A 37 -12.49 1.17 -4.08
N ARG A 38 -12.17 -0.10 -3.84
CA ARG A 38 -11.98 -0.64 -2.48
C ARG A 38 -10.75 -0.09 -1.78
N LEU A 39 -9.69 0.21 -2.52
CA LEU A 39 -8.49 0.82 -1.97
C LEU A 39 -8.78 2.25 -1.53
N ASP A 40 -9.49 3.01 -2.35
CA ASP A 40 -9.88 4.39 -2.04
C ASP A 40 -10.82 4.43 -0.83
N GLU A 41 -11.86 3.57 -0.78
CA GLU A 41 -12.77 3.45 0.36
C GLU A 41 -12.02 3.11 1.65
N ALA A 42 -11.14 2.10 1.62
CA ALA A 42 -10.36 1.70 2.79
C ALA A 42 -9.40 2.81 3.26
N LEU A 43 -8.89 3.63 2.35
CA LEU A 43 -8.07 4.79 2.69
C LEU A 43 -8.92 5.87 3.34
N GLU A 44 -10.07 6.21 2.77
CA GLU A 44 -11.00 7.21 3.32
C GLU A 44 -11.49 6.82 4.74
N GLU A 45 -11.75 5.54 4.98
CA GLU A 45 -12.14 5.02 6.30
C GLU A 45 -11.00 5.03 7.33
N THR A 46 -9.75 4.86 6.88
CA THR A 46 -8.57 4.76 7.76
C THR A 46 -8.04 6.13 8.21
N PHE A 47 -8.55 7.23 7.63
CA PHE A 47 -8.12 8.58 7.98
C PHE A 47 -9.26 9.47 8.49
N PRO A 48 -9.71 9.26 9.74
CA PRO A 48 -10.71 10.13 10.38
C PRO A 48 -10.27 11.60 10.47
N SER A 49 -8.96 11.88 10.43
CA SER A 49 -8.27 13.17 10.21
C SER A 49 -6.76 12.87 10.18
N SER A 50 -6.03 13.29 9.14
CA SER A 50 -4.72 12.71 8.75
C SER A 50 -3.50 12.93 9.65
N ASP A 51 -3.63 13.40 10.89
CA ASP A 51 -2.54 13.42 11.89
C ASP A 51 -3.18 13.66 13.27
N PRO A 52 -2.88 12.88 14.33
CA PRO A 52 -3.25 13.28 15.68
C PRO A 52 -2.80 14.71 15.98
N VAL A 53 -3.69 15.51 16.58
CA VAL A 53 -3.38 16.89 16.98
C VAL A 53 -2.22 16.85 17.99
N SER A 54 -1.07 17.41 17.63
CA SER A 54 0.08 17.50 18.53
C SER A 54 -0.26 18.33 19.77
N VAL A 55 -0.57 17.67 20.88
CA VAL A 55 -0.86 18.34 22.16
C VAL A 55 0.44 18.64 22.91
N LYS A 56 0.63 19.91 23.27
CA LYS A 56 1.70 20.33 24.17
C LYS A 56 1.25 20.06 25.60
N ILE A 57 1.84 19.06 26.25
CA ILE A 57 1.63 18.81 27.68
C ILE A 57 2.22 19.99 28.44
N THR A 58 1.37 20.80 29.06
CA THR A 58 1.77 21.87 29.97
C THR A 58 1.24 21.54 31.36
N LYS A 59 2.14 21.05 32.23
CA LYS A 59 2.43 21.52 33.60
C LYS A 59 3.07 20.41 34.41
#